data_AF-A0A7S0UFZ7-F1
#
_entry.id   AF-A0A7S0UFZ7-F1
#
_cell.length_a   1.000
_cell.length_b   1.000
_cell.length_c   1.000
_cell.angle_alpha   90.00
_cell.angle_beta   90.00
_cell.angle_gamma   90.00
#
_symmetry.space_group_name_H-M   'P 1'
#
loop_
_entity.id
_entity.type
_entity.pdbx_description
1 polymer ?
#
loop_
_entity_poly.entity_id
_entity_poly.type
_entity_poly.pdbx_seq_one_letter_code
_entity_poly.pdbx_strand_id
1 'polypeptide(L)'
;LGGGRSLAPSTQHCVHIFMVSVNPAPEFLEPPEGAVVQFSLASSTSFRIGGFNQNPYDTLTLTPNETLRFGQTLSPPVATEGKVRATDVAPRVEAFATFEWTPGASYGAYEQNVCFVLSQRGGGGLTPFSSTRCVRLVVLRCRYVVRESDTFESIATLFSTDWLTLWGLNINVTTFVPPVGETILIGREYQARDGDTLLSISKQLGSPIDRLRALNFDLSGGGDADRALKAGQDVCTQPDTCTS
;
A
#
# COMPACT_ATOMS: atom_id res chain seq x y z
N LEU A 1 -34.24 81.51 13.64
CA LEU A 1 -33.07 80.77 13.13
C LEU A 1 -33.24 79.30 13.51
N GLY A 2 -33.98 78.54 12.71
CA GLY A 2 -34.22 77.10 12.91
C GLY A 2 -33.27 76.30 12.04
N GLY A 3 -32.30 75.62 12.65
CA GLY A 3 -31.36 74.75 11.96
C GLY A 3 -31.91 73.33 11.85
N GLY A 4 -32.50 73.00 10.69
CA GLY A 4 -32.89 71.62 10.36
C GLY A 4 -31.66 70.79 10.00
N ARG A 5 -31.32 69.79 10.82
CA ARG A 5 -30.36 68.75 10.45
C ARG A 5 -31.05 67.74 9.53
N SER A 6 -30.67 67.76 8.26
CA SER A 6 -31.02 66.73 7.28
C SER A 6 -30.27 65.44 7.63
N LEU A 7 -31.01 64.40 8.04
CA LEU A 7 -30.49 63.03 8.14
C LEU A 7 -30.40 62.47 6.72
N ALA A 8 -29.18 62.28 6.22
CA ALA A 8 -28.95 61.64 4.93
C ALA A 8 -29.43 60.17 5.00
N PRO A 9 -30.22 59.69 4.03
CA PRO A 9 -30.66 58.30 4.00
C PRO A 9 -29.46 57.36 3.76
N SER A 10 -29.38 56.28 4.53
CA SER A 10 -28.39 55.22 4.37
C SER A 10 -28.53 54.60 2.98
N THR A 11 -27.44 54.56 2.21
CA THR A 11 -27.41 53.91 0.89
C THR A 11 -27.48 52.40 1.07
N GLN A 12 -28.59 51.79 0.66
CA GLN A 12 -28.70 50.33 0.59
C GLN A 12 -27.76 49.81 -0.51
N HIS A 13 -26.76 49.04 -0.10
CA HIS A 13 -25.91 48.31 -1.04
C HIS A 13 -26.55 46.94 -1.30
N CYS A 14 -26.97 46.72 -2.55
CA CYS A 14 -27.38 45.39 -2.99
C CYS A 14 -26.11 44.56 -3.20
N VAL A 15 -25.94 43.51 -2.41
CA VAL A 15 -24.88 42.53 -2.58
C VAL A 15 -25.47 41.33 -3.30
N HIS A 16 -24.98 41.05 -4.51
CA HIS A 16 -25.27 39.80 -5.19
C HIS A 16 -24.39 38.71 -4.58
N ILE A 17 -24.99 37.89 -3.72
CA ILE A 17 -24.35 36.68 -3.21
C ILE A 17 -24.53 35.60 -4.28
N PHE A 18 -23.46 35.33 -5.03
CA PHE A 18 -23.40 34.16 -5.87
C PHE A 18 -23.10 32.95 -4.99
N MET A 19 -24.10 32.12 -4.71
CA MET A 19 -23.82 30.77 -4.20
C MET A 19 -23.21 29.98 -5.35
N VAL A 20 -21.89 29.89 -5.35
CA VAL A 20 -21.19 28.94 -6.22
C VAL A 20 -21.67 27.53 -5.81
N SER A 21 -21.95 26.72 -6.83
CA SER A 21 -22.46 25.35 -6.81
C SER A 21 -22.15 24.50 -5.57
N VAL A 22 -23.07 23.59 -5.24
CA VAL A 22 -22.96 22.47 -4.28
C VAL A 22 -21.49 22.10 -4.01
N ASN A 23 -21.04 22.27 -2.76
CA ASN A 23 -19.70 21.83 -2.34
C ASN A 23 -19.55 20.33 -2.67
N PRO A 24 -18.74 19.96 -3.68
CA PRO A 24 -18.66 18.58 -4.13
C PRO A 24 -17.96 17.71 -3.07
N ALA A 25 -18.05 16.39 -3.24
CA ALA A 25 -17.21 15.47 -2.47
C ALA A 25 -15.73 15.70 -2.80
N PRO A 26 -14.80 15.39 -1.88
CA PRO A 26 -13.38 15.58 -2.15
C PRO A 26 -12.91 14.51 -3.14
N GLU A 27 -11.91 14.82 -3.96
CA GLU A 27 -11.41 13.96 -5.03
C GLU A 27 -9.97 13.51 -4.76
N PHE A 28 -9.65 12.25 -5.09
CA PHE A 28 -8.28 11.74 -5.00
C PHE A 28 -7.44 12.18 -6.20
N LEU A 29 -6.23 12.67 -5.93
CA LEU A 29 -5.19 12.97 -6.93
C LEU A 29 -4.32 11.74 -7.21
N GLU A 30 -3.96 11.02 -6.15
CA GLU A 30 -3.03 9.90 -6.22
C GLU A 30 -3.30 8.90 -5.08
N PRO A 31 -2.97 7.62 -5.27
CA PRO A 31 -2.65 7.00 -6.55
C PRO A 31 -3.89 6.87 -7.46
N PRO A 32 -3.74 6.56 -8.77
CA PRO A 32 -4.88 6.39 -9.66
C PRO A 32 -5.80 5.25 -9.22
N GLU A 33 -7.02 5.24 -9.76
CA GLU A 33 -7.96 4.15 -9.50
C GLU A 33 -7.40 2.79 -9.95
N GLY A 34 -7.53 1.77 -9.10
CA GLY A 34 -7.02 0.43 -9.40
C GLY A 34 -5.49 0.32 -9.35
N ALA A 35 -4.80 1.30 -8.76
CA ALA A 35 -3.36 1.24 -8.59
C ALA A 35 -2.92 -0.06 -7.89
N VAL A 36 -1.87 -0.68 -8.45
CA VAL A 36 -1.21 -1.86 -7.88
C VAL A 36 0.18 -1.43 -7.45
N VAL A 37 0.52 -1.66 -6.18
CA VAL A 37 1.86 -1.39 -5.65
C VAL A 37 2.51 -2.72 -5.32
N GLN A 38 3.67 -2.96 -5.93
CA GLN A 38 4.44 -4.18 -5.73
C GLN A 38 5.49 -3.96 -4.64
N PHE A 39 5.64 -4.95 -3.78
CA PHE A 39 6.61 -4.98 -2.69
C PHE A 39 7.51 -6.19 -2.85
N SER A 40 8.76 -6.07 -2.42
CA SER A 40 9.68 -7.20 -2.25
C SER A 40 9.90 -7.45 -0.76
N LEU A 41 10.24 -8.69 -0.39
CA LEU A 41 10.53 -9.02 1.00
C LEU A 41 11.73 -8.20 1.50
N ALA A 42 11.67 -7.77 2.76
CA ALA A 42 12.73 -7.01 3.43
C ALA A 42 13.04 -5.60 2.86
N SER A 43 12.25 -5.13 1.88
CA SER A 43 12.36 -3.78 1.32
C SER A 43 11.27 -2.87 1.86
N SER A 44 11.63 -1.68 2.35
CA SER A 44 10.64 -0.64 2.63
C SER A 44 10.21 -0.02 1.31
N THR A 45 8.91 -0.09 1.01
CA THR A 45 8.30 0.58 -0.13
C THR A 45 7.22 1.50 0.38
N SER A 46 7.13 2.68 -0.23
CA SER A 46 6.13 3.69 0.12
C SER A 46 5.48 4.27 -1.12
N PHE A 47 4.25 4.76 -0.94
CA PHE A 47 3.56 5.55 -1.95
C PHE A 47 2.78 6.67 -1.28
N ARG A 48 2.65 7.77 -2.02
CA ARG A 48 1.86 8.91 -1.58
C ARG A 48 0.40 8.68 -1.91
N ILE A 49 -0.46 9.08 -0.99
CA ILE A 49 -1.89 9.16 -1.20
C ILE A 49 -2.35 10.57 -0.89
N GLY A 50 -3.18 11.11 -1.77
CA GLY A 50 -3.64 12.48 -1.59
C GLY A 50 -4.85 12.81 -2.43
N GLY A 51 -5.46 13.93 -2.06
CA GLY A 51 -6.64 14.44 -2.71
C GLY A 51 -6.92 15.88 -2.34
N PHE A 52 -7.98 16.42 -2.92
CA PHE A 52 -8.33 17.83 -2.82
C PHE A 52 -9.83 18.04 -2.74
N ASN A 53 -10.22 19.25 -2.31
CA ASN A 53 -11.56 19.78 -2.50
C ASN A 53 -11.47 21.20 -3.08
N GLN A 54 -12.33 21.51 -4.04
CA GLN A 54 -12.38 22.81 -4.73
C GLN A 54 -12.75 23.98 -3.81
N ASN A 55 -13.41 23.71 -2.69
CA ASN A 55 -13.66 24.68 -1.62
C ASN A 55 -12.42 24.76 -0.71
N PRO A 56 -11.61 25.83 -0.79
CA PRO A 56 -10.38 25.95 0.00
C PRO A 56 -10.65 26.09 1.51
N TYR A 57 -11.89 26.39 1.91
CA TYR A 57 -12.26 26.58 3.32
C TYR A 57 -12.67 25.28 4.04
N ASP A 58 -12.69 24.15 3.34
CA ASP A 58 -12.97 22.86 3.96
C ASP A 58 -11.75 22.31 4.71
N THR A 59 -12.01 21.52 5.75
CA THR A 59 -10.98 20.69 6.38
C THR A 59 -11.02 19.30 5.78
N LEU A 60 -9.88 18.82 5.28
CA LEU A 60 -9.75 17.47 4.75
C LEU A 60 -9.11 16.54 5.77
N THR A 61 -9.63 15.33 5.86
CA THR A 61 -9.13 14.26 6.72
C THR A 61 -8.89 13.03 5.86
N LEU A 62 -7.69 12.47 5.91
CA LEU A 62 -7.29 11.30 5.13
C LEU A 62 -6.95 10.17 6.09
N THR A 63 -7.77 9.13 6.08
CA THR A 63 -7.67 8.00 7.02
C THR A 63 -7.76 6.68 6.26
N PRO A 64 -7.11 5.60 6.73
CA PRO A 64 -7.40 4.28 6.21
C PRO A 64 -8.84 3.89 6.60
N ASN A 65 -9.54 3.19 5.72
CA ASN A 65 -10.91 2.71 5.95
C ASN A 65 -10.96 1.64 7.06
N GLU A 66 -9.87 0.89 7.19
CA GLU A 66 -9.68 -0.15 8.20
C GLU A 66 -8.34 0.04 8.91
N THR A 67 -8.17 -0.59 10.07
CA THR A 67 -6.88 -0.60 10.77
C THR A 67 -5.80 -1.24 9.91
N LEU A 68 -4.71 -0.51 9.66
CA LEU A 68 -3.53 -1.01 8.99
C LEU A 68 -2.88 -2.14 9.81
N ARG A 69 -2.37 -3.17 9.13
CA ARG A 69 -1.89 -4.41 9.77
C ARG A 69 -0.45 -4.71 9.38
N PHE A 70 0.17 -5.68 10.04
CA PHE A 70 1.47 -6.23 9.62
C PHE A 70 2.60 -5.19 9.51
N GLY A 71 2.58 -4.16 10.36
CA GLY A 71 3.57 -3.08 10.35
C GLY A 71 3.38 -2.05 9.24
N GLN A 72 2.26 -2.09 8.51
CA GLN A 72 1.85 -1.02 7.61
C GLN A 72 1.60 0.26 8.41
N THR A 73 2.09 1.38 7.89
CA THR A 73 1.91 2.70 8.52
C THR A 73 1.40 3.70 7.50
N LEU A 74 0.68 4.71 7.99
CA LEU A 74 0.29 5.89 7.23
C LEU A 74 0.84 7.09 7.99
N SER A 75 1.84 7.75 7.41
CA SER A 75 2.44 8.92 8.02
C SER A 75 1.57 10.16 7.80
N PRO A 76 1.66 11.16 8.70
CA PRO A 76 0.83 12.37 8.68
C PRO A 76 0.89 13.19 7.37
N PRO A 77 -0.08 14.12 7.18
CA PRO A 77 -1.16 14.41 8.12
C PRO A 77 -2.46 13.68 7.82
N VAL A 78 -2.91 12.97 8.86
CA VAL A 78 -4.26 12.41 8.99
C VAL A 78 -5.35 13.49 8.83
N ALA A 79 -5.01 14.79 8.95
CA ALA A 79 -5.85 15.91 8.55
C ALA A 79 -5.02 17.14 8.14
N THR A 80 -5.46 17.86 7.12
CA THR A 80 -4.95 19.21 6.79
C THR A 80 -6.01 20.25 7.16
N GLU A 81 -5.73 21.05 8.19
CA GLU A 81 -6.46 22.29 8.44
C GLU A 81 -5.93 23.36 7.48
N GLY A 82 -6.58 23.48 6.32
CA GLY A 82 -6.44 24.66 5.49
C GLY A 82 -7.10 25.86 6.18
N LYS A 83 -6.45 26.47 7.18
CA LYS A 83 -6.83 27.83 7.62
C LYS A 83 -6.36 28.83 6.57
N VAL A 84 -6.94 28.78 5.38
CA VAL A 84 -6.84 29.89 4.43
C VAL A 84 -7.47 31.10 5.10
N ARG A 85 -6.70 32.17 5.23
CA ARG A 85 -7.25 33.47 5.61
C ARG A 85 -8.20 33.90 4.50
N ALA A 86 -9.19 34.73 4.80
CA ALA A 86 -10.08 35.31 3.79
C ALA A 86 -9.33 36.08 2.68
N THR A 87 -8.05 36.41 2.90
CA THR A 87 -7.14 37.06 1.95
C THR A 87 -6.34 36.11 1.06
N ASP A 88 -6.35 34.81 1.36
CA ASP A 88 -5.52 33.83 0.66
C ASP A 88 -6.26 33.32 -0.58
N VAL A 89 -5.62 33.47 -1.74
CA VAL A 89 -6.15 33.07 -3.05
C VAL A 89 -5.79 31.60 -3.34
N ALA A 90 -6.06 30.69 -2.40
CA ALA A 90 -5.93 29.26 -2.69
C ALA A 90 -7.20 28.80 -3.42
N PRO A 91 -7.10 28.21 -4.64
CA PRO A 91 -8.27 27.77 -5.37
C PRO A 91 -8.85 26.45 -4.84
N ARG A 92 -8.15 25.76 -3.92
CA ARG A 92 -8.54 24.45 -3.35
C ARG A 92 -7.75 24.14 -2.08
N VAL A 93 -8.24 23.16 -1.31
CA VAL A 93 -7.52 22.56 -0.17
C VAL A 93 -7.06 21.15 -0.54
N GLU A 94 -5.89 20.73 -0.05
CA GLU A 94 -5.30 19.42 -0.34
C GLU A 94 -4.90 18.69 0.96
N ALA A 95 -4.96 17.36 0.95
CA ALA A 95 -4.47 16.48 2.00
C ALA A 95 -3.58 15.41 1.40
N PHE A 96 -2.48 15.09 2.06
CA PHE A 96 -1.55 14.04 1.66
C PHE A 96 -1.10 13.21 2.84
N ALA A 97 -0.83 11.94 2.60
CA ALA A 97 -0.18 11.04 3.53
C ALA A 97 0.74 10.09 2.76
N THR A 98 1.72 9.50 3.43
CA THR A 98 2.58 8.48 2.83
C THR A 98 2.28 7.14 3.49
N PHE A 99 1.85 6.17 2.69
CA PHE A 99 1.76 4.79 3.12
C PHE A 99 3.16 4.17 3.04
N GLU A 100 3.58 3.46 4.08
CA GLU A 100 4.87 2.76 4.11
C GLU A 100 4.71 1.35 4.70
N TRP A 101 5.37 0.38 4.08
CA TRP A 101 5.40 -0.99 4.57
C TRP A 101 6.68 -1.73 4.17
N THR A 102 7.18 -2.57 5.08
CA THR A 102 8.27 -3.52 4.83
C THR A 102 7.74 -4.94 5.11
N PRO A 103 7.44 -5.74 4.08
CA PRO A 103 6.99 -7.13 4.27
C PRO A 103 8.09 -7.99 4.89
N GLY A 104 7.71 -8.80 5.88
CA GLY A 104 8.59 -9.82 6.46
C GLY A 104 8.79 -11.04 5.54
N ALA A 105 9.67 -11.96 5.92
CA ALA A 105 10.06 -13.11 5.10
C ALA A 105 8.90 -14.03 4.67
N SER A 106 7.84 -14.14 5.48
CA SER A 106 6.69 -15.03 5.21
C SER A 106 5.58 -14.41 4.37
N TYR A 107 5.74 -13.15 3.91
CA TYR A 107 4.71 -12.43 3.17
C TYR A 107 4.79 -12.62 1.65
N GLY A 108 5.61 -13.55 1.14
CA GLY A 108 5.65 -13.84 -0.30
C GLY A 108 4.25 -14.14 -0.83
N ALA A 109 3.84 -13.51 -1.93
CA ALA A 109 2.47 -13.57 -2.47
C ALA A 109 1.35 -13.01 -1.59
N TYR A 110 1.68 -12.23 -0.55
CA TYR A 110 0.66 -11.49 0.18
C TYR A 110 -0.05 -10.52 -0.77
N GLU A 111 -1.38 -10.52 -0.70
CA GLU A 111 -2.22 -9.63 -1.48
C GLU A 111 -3.33 -9.03 -0.60
N GLN A 112 -3.52 -7.72 -0.68
CA GLN A 112 -4.58 -7.01 0.02
C GLN A 112 -5.02 -5.76 -0.74
N ASN A 113 -6.32 -5.46 -0.73
CA ASN A 113 -6.82 -4.13 -1.07
C ASN A 113 -6.85 -3.27 0.19
N VAL A 114 -6.05 -2.20 0.23
CA VAL A 114 -6.08 -1.20 1.30
C VAL A 114 -6.83 0.02 0.80
N CYS A 115 -7.93 0.35 1.47
CA CYS A 115 -8.78 1.48 1.12
C CYS A 115 -8.56 2.65 2.06
N PHE A 116 -8.58 3.86 1.49
CA PHE A 116 -8.41 5.11 2.20
C PHE A 116 -9.62 5.99 1.95
N VAL A 117 -10.05 6.69 2.99
CA VAL A 117 -11.21 7.57 2.98
C VAL A 117 -10.69 9.00 3.09
N LEU A 118 -11.05 9.81 2.11
CA LEU A 118 -10.85 11.25 2.14
C LEU A 118 -12.18 11.88 2.52
N SER A 119 -12.24 12.44 3.73
CA SER A 119 -13.44 13.06 4.29
C SER A 119 -13.28 14.56 4.34
N GLN A 120 -14.35 15.29 4.03
CA GLN A 120 -14.40 16.73 4.22
C GLN A 120 -15.33 17.10 5.38
N ARG A 121 -14.91 18.08 6.16
CA ARG A 121 -15.74 18.72 7.16
C ARG A 121 -15.91 20.20 6.83
N GLY A 122 -17.12 20.56 6.45
CA GLY A 122 -17.53 21.96 6.24
C GLY A 122 -17.99 22.63 7.53
N GLY A 123 -18.46 23.88 7.41
CA GLY A 123 -19.07 24.64 8.51
C GLY A 123 -20.32 23.95 9.10
N GLY A 124 -20.71 24.36 10.30
CA GLY A 124 -21.83 23.75 11.04
C GLY A 124 -23.13 23.66 10.22
N GLY A 125 -23.74 22.48 10.21
CA GLY A 125 -25.01 22.21 9.50
C GLY A 125 -24.87 21.52 8.14
N LEU A 126 -23.65 21.31 7.64
CA LEU A 126 -23.40 20.54 6.41
C LEU A 126 -23.16 19.06 6.72
N THR A 127 -23.76 18.17 5.92
CA THR A 127 -23.41 16.75 5.92
C THR A 127 -22.00 16.56 5.35
N PRO A 128 -21.10 15.86 6.06
CA PRO A 128 -19.76 15.59 5.55
C PRO A 128 -19.86 14.69 4.31
N PHE A 129 -19.11 15.05 3.27
CA PHE A 129 -18.92 14.19 2.11
C PHE A 129 -17.58 13.46 2.23
N SER A 130 -17.51 12.29 1.62
CA SER A 130 -16.28 11.50 1.56
C SER A 130 -16.16 10.79 0.23
N SER A 131 -14.93 10.53 -0.17
CA SER A 131 -14.59 9.61 -1.25
C SER A 131 -13.68 8.51 -0.74
N THR A 132 -13.60 7.41 -1.48
CA THR A 132 -12.75 6.27 -1.13
C THR A 132 -11.85 5.89 -2.30
N ARG A 133 -10.58 5.60 -2.01
CA ARG A 133 -9.62 5.07 -2.98
C ARG A 133 -8.97 3.83 -2.42
N CYS A 134 -8.99 2.74 -3.18
CA CYS A 134 -8.34 1.49 -2.81
C CYS A 134 -7.09 1.26 -3.66
N VAL A 135 -6.07 0.69 -3.03
CA VAL A 135 -4.79 0.31 -3.63
C VAL A 135 -4.57 -1.17 -3.39
N ARG A 136 -4.25 -1.91 -4.46
CA ARG A 136 -3.93 -3.34 -4.36
C ARG A 136 -2.44 -3.49 -4.05
N LEU A 137 -2.13 -3.99 -2.86
CA LEU A 137 -0.77 -4.30 -2.45
C LEU A 137 -0.45 -5.75 -2.85
N VAL A 138 0.68 -5.97 -3.51
CA VAL A 138 1.13 -7.30 -3.93
C VAL A 138 2.58 -7.49 -3.52
N VAL A 139 2.87 -8.50 -2.69
CA VAL A 139 4.25 -8.89 -2.38
C VAL A 139 4.72 -9.93 -3.38
N LEU A 140 5.83 -9.65 -4.06
CA LEU A 140 6.41 -10.51 -5.07
C LEU A 140 6.86 -11.84 -4.46
N ARG A 141 6.62 -12.93 -5.18
CA ARG A 141 7.10 -14.27 -4.82
C ARG A 141 8.61 -14.34 -4.99
N CYS A 142 9.26 -15.14 -4.15
CA CYS A 142 10.68 -15.48 -4.24
C CYS A 142 11.69 -14.32 -4.34
N ARG A 143 11.29 -13.07 -4.04
CA ARG A 143 12.16 -11.89 -4.19
C ARG A 143 12.46 -11.28 -2.83
N TYR A 144 13.74 -11.27 -2.48
CA TYR A 144 14.24 -10.70 -1.24
C TYR A 144 15.24 -9.59 -1.55
N VAL A 145 15.06 -8.43 -0.93
CA VAL A 145 16.01 -7.32 -1.04
C VAL A 145 17.02 -7.42 0.09
N VAL A 146 18.29 -7.47 -0.29
CA VAL A 146 19.43 -7.62 0.61
C VAL A 146 19.54 -6.39 1.51
N ARG A 147 19.54 -6.59 2.82
CA ARG A 147 19.68 -5.55 3.84
C ARG A 147 21.14 -5.34 4.25
N GLU A 148 21.36 -4.28 5.01
CA GLU A 148 22.64 -4.07 5.67
C GLU A 148 22.97 -5.25 6.59
N SER A 149 24.20 -5.75 6.51
CA SER A 149 24.72 -6.92 7.25
C SER A 149 24.20 -8.28 6.80
N ASP A 150 23.37 -8.35 5.76
CA ASP A 150 22.96 -9.64 5.21
C ASP A 150 24.13 -10.36 4.52
N THR A 151 24.23 -11.66 4.77
CA THR A 151 25.06 -12.62 4.03
C THR A 151 24.18 -13.72 3.45
N PHE A 152 24.66 -14.44 2.44
CA PHE A 152 23.93 -15.62 1.94
C PHE A 152 23.61 -16.63 3.05
N GLU A 153 24.50 -16.79 4.03
CA GLU A 153 24.29 -17.68 5.18
C GLU A 153 23.13 -17.21 6.09
N SER A 154 23.09 -15.92 6.43
CA SER A 154 22.01 -15.36 7.24
C SER A 154 20.66 -15.43 6.53
N ILE A 155 20.62 -15.13 5.22
CA ILE A 155 19.39 -15.20 4.42
C ILE A 155 18.95 -16.65 4.24
N ALA A 156 19.89 -17.57 3.99
CA ALA A 156 19.58 -18.99 3.87
C ALA A 156 18.98 -19.54 5.16
N THR A 157 19.52 -19.15 6.32
CA THR A 157 18.95 -19.47 7.63
C THR A 157 17.53 -18.93 7.78
N LEU A 158 17.30 -17.65 7.39
CA LEU A 158 15.98 -17.02 7.45
C LEU A 158 14.91 -17.80 6.65
N PHE A 159 15.29 -18.35 5.49
CA PHE A 159 14.41 -19.14 4.63
C PHE A 159 14.56 -20.66 4.81
N SER A 160 15.27 -21.10 5.86
CA SER A 160 15.48 -22.52 6.17
C SER A 160 16.03 -23.33 4.96
N THR A 161 16.98 -22.76 4.23
CA THR A 161 17.70 -23.38 3.10
C THR A 161 19.20 -23.39 3.35
N ASP A 162 19.96 -24.07 2.51
CA ASP A 162 21.42 -24.02 2.49
C ASP A 162 21.94 -22.79 1.70
N TRP A 163 23.05 -22.21 2.16
CA TRP A 163 23.62 -20.99 1.58
C TRP A 163 24.21 -21.21 0.19
N LEU A 164 24.77 -22.39 -0.09
CA LEU A 164 25.31 -22.73 -1.41
C LEU A 164 24.17 -22.91 -2.41
N THR A 165 23.05 -23.48 -1.96
CA THR A 165 21.81 -23.54 -2.76
C THR A 165 21.31 -22.13 -3.08
N LEU A 166 21.23 -21.25 -2.09
CA LEU A 166 20.81 -19.86 -2.28
C LEU A 166 21.76 -19.09 -3.22
N TRP A 167 23.07 -19.25 -3.05
CA TRP A 167 24.05 -18.63 -3.95
C TRP A 167 23.94 -19.18 -5.37
N GLY A 168 23.73 -20.50 -5.53
CA GLY A 168 23.51 -21.15 -6.82
C GLY A 168 22.22 -20.72 -7.53
N LEU A 169 21.21 -20.21 -6.81
CA LEU A 169 20.05 -19.55 -7.43
C LEU A 169 20.40 -18.18 -8.03
N ASN A 170 21.47 -17.55 -7.53
CA ASN A 170 21.87 -16.18 -7.81
C ASN A 170 23.27 -16.14 -8.44
N ILE A 171 23.52 -16.97 -9.46
CA ILE A 171 24.82 -17.11 -10.14
C ILE A 171 25.42 -15.81 -10.68
N ASN A 172 24.60 -14.77 -10.85
CA ASN A 172 25.05 -13.45 -11.30
C ASN A 172 25.69 -12.63 -10.18
N VAL A 173 25.54 -13.05 -8.92
CA VAL A 173 26.19 -12.42 -7.77
C VAL A 173 27.58 -13.04 -7.61
N THR A 174 28.59 -12.31 -8.09
CA THR A 174 29.99 -12.76 -8.15
C THR A 174 30.72 -12.70 -6.80
N THR A 175 30.08 -12.14 -5.78
CA THR A 175 30.64 -11.98 -4.42
C THR A 175 29.94 -12.91 -3.43
N PHE A 176 30.68 -13.35 -2.39
CA PHE A 176 30.11 -14.16 -1.29
C PHE A 176 29.19 -13.38 -0.36
N VAL A 177 29.27 -12.04 -0.40
CA VAL A 177 28.35 -11.14 0.28
C VAL A 177 27.49 -10.50 -0.80
N PRO A 178 26.16 -10.69 -0.79
CA PRO A 178 25.30 -10.07 -1.78
C PRO A 178 25.29 -8.54 -1.59
N PRO A 179 25.24 -7.73 -2.66
CA PRO A 179 25.21 -6.28 -2.54
C PRO A 179 23.94 -5.79 -1.83
N VAL A 180 24.08 -4.85 -0.90
CA VAL A 180 22.94 -4.22 -0.22
C VAL A 180 22.03 -3.54 -1.23
N GLY A 181 20.72 -3.73 -1.11
CA GLY A 181 19.70 -3.21 -2.02
C GLY A 181 19.49 -4.08 -3.27
N GLU A 182 20.36 -5.05 -3.54
CA GLU A 182 20.15 -6.00 -4.64
C GLU A 182 18.96 -6.92 -4.33
N THR A 183 18.16 -7.21 -5.35
CA THR A 183 17.10 -8.22 -5.23
C THR A 183 17.66 -9.58 -5.62
N ILE A 184 17.63 -10.53 -4.68
CA ILE A 184 18.02 -11.91 -4.92
C ILE A 184 16.81 -12.84 -4.94
N LEU A 185 16.98 -13.98 -5.61
CA LEU A 185 16.03 -15.08 -5.60
C LEU A 185 16.25 -15.93 -4.36
N ILE A 186 15.20 -16.12 -3.57
CA ILE A 186 15.20 -17.07 -2.44
C ILE A 186 14.64 -18.43 -2.82
N GLY A 187 14.11 -18.59 -4.04
CA GLY A 187 13.51 -19.81 -4.54
C GLY A 187 13.24 -19.71 -6.04
N ARG A 188 12.57 -20.71 -6.60
CA ARG A 188 12.09 -20.72 -7.99
C ARG A 188 10.57 -20.61 -8.00
N GLU A 189 10.05 -19.83 -8.93
CA GLU A 189 8.62 -19.81 -9.22
C GLU A 189 8.27 -21.07 -10.03
N TYR A 190 7.38 -21.88 -9.45
CA TYR A 190 6.77 -23.02 -10.11
C TYR A 190 5.35 -22.64 -10.52
N GLN A 191 5.03 -22.80 -11.80
CA GLN A 191 3.69 -22.57 -12.30
C GLN A 191 2.86 -23.85 -12.16
N ALA A 192 1.84 -23.81 -11.31
CA ALA A 192 0.96 -24.94 -11.06
C ALA A 192 0.24 -25.40 -12.33
N ARG A 193 0.21 -26.71 -12.54
CA ARG A 193 -0.52 -27.37 -13.63
C ARG A 193 -1.91 -27.75 -13.16
N ASP A 194 -2.78 -28.10 -14.10
CA ASP A 194 -4.09 -28.67 -13.78
C ASP A 194 -3.93 -29.92 -12.92
N GLY A 195 -4.58 -29.92 -11.75
CA GLY A 195 -4.54 -31.01 -10.78
C GLY A 195 -3.37 -30.98 -9.81
N ASP A 196 -2.44 -30.01 -9.92
CA ASP A 196 -1.39 -29.84 -8.91
C ASP A 196 -1.98 -29.45 -7.56
N THR A 197 -1.44 -30.04 -6.51
CA THR A 197 -1.72 -29.73 -5.12
C THR A 197 -0.42 -29.34 -4.41
N LEU A 198 -0.50 -28.77 -3.21
CA LEU A 198 0.72 -28.56 -2.42
C LEU A 198 1.42 -29.88 -2.12
N LEU A 199 0.67 -30.96 -1.89
CA LEU A 199 1.24 -32.29 -1.65
C LEU A 199 1.94 -32.85 -2.90
N SER A 200 1.35 -32.70 -4.09
CA SER A 200 1.98 -33.21 -5.32
C SER A 200 3.28 -32.46 -5.63
N ILE A 201 3.27 -31.13 -5.50
CA ILE A 201 4.45 -30.28 -5.69
C ILE A 201 5.52 -30.61 -4.65
N SER A 202 5.13 -30.74 -3.38
CA SER A 202 6.01 -31.13 -2.28
C SER A 202 6.73 -32.44 -2.58
N LYS A 203 5.99 -33.49 -2.97
CA LYS A 203 6.56 -34.79 -3.33
C LYS A 203 7.47 -34.71 -4.55
N GLN A 204 7.10 -33.93 -5.56
CA GLN A 204 7.87 -33.79 -6.79
C GLN A 204 9.21 -33.07 -6.56
N LEU A 205 9.22 -32.05 -5.70
CA LEU A 205 10.39 -31.20 -5.46
C LEU A 205 11.21 -31.60 -4.23
N GLY A 206 10.73 -32.59 -3.47
CA GLY A 206 11.32 -32.98 -2.18
C GLY A 206 11.15 -31.96 -1.07
N SER A 207 10.43 -30.85 -1.30
CA SER A 207 10.27 -29.77 -0.32
C SER A 207 9.12 -30.07 0.64
N PRO A 208 9.28 -29.93 1.98
CA PRO A 208 8.17 -30.07 2.92
C PRO A 208 7.04 -29.07 2.63
N ILE A 209 5.78 -29.49 2.81
CA ILE A 209 4.60 -28.62 2.62
C ILE A 209 4.69 -27.36 3.48
N ASP A 210 5.17 -27.49 4.72
CA ASP A 210 5.30 -26.34 5.62
C ASP A 210 6.28 -25.28 5.08
N ARG A 211 7.33 -25.70 4.36
CA ARG A 211 8.23 -24.78 3.66
C ARG A 211 7.52 -24.08 2.50
N LEU A 212 6.73 -24.82 1.71
CA LEU A 212 5.91 -24.20 0.65
C LEU A 212 4.94 -23.16 1.23
N ARG A 213 4.30 -23.46 2.36
CA ARG A 213 3.40 -22.51 3.04
C ARG A 213 4.14 -21.30 3.61
N ALA A 214 5.33 -21.50 4.17
CA ALA A 214 6.14 -20.41 4.72
C ALA A 214 6.60 -19.41 3.64
N LEU A 215 6.81 -19.86 2.41
CA LEU A 215 7.20 -19.01 1.27
C LEU A 215 6.02 -18.36 0.53
N ASN A 216 4.79 -18.83 0.78
CA ASN A 216 3.59 -18.44 0.04
C ASN A 216 2.44 -18.11 1.00
N PHE A 217 2.30 -16.84 1.33
CA PHE A 217 1.32 -16.33 2.29
C PHE A 217 -0.11 -16.72 1.91
N ASP A 218 -0.46 -16.66 0.62
CA ASP A 218 -1.78 -17.04 0.08
C ASP A 218 -2.12 -18.52 0.29
N LEU A 219 -1.12 -19.35 0.57
CA LEU A 219 -1.23 -20.79 0.82
C LEU A 219 -1.00 -21.16 2.29
N SER A 220 -0.71 -20.17 3.15
CA SER A 220 -0.35 -20.38 4.57
C SER A 220 -1.52 -20.81 5.45
N GLY A 221 -2.74 -20.46 5.07
CA GLY A 221 -3.94 -20.64 5.88
C GLY A 221 -4.47 -22.07 5.88
N GLY A 222 -3.71 -23.04 6.43
CA GLY A 222 -4.15 -24.35 6.93
C GLY A 222 -5.03 -25.25 6.04
N GLY A 223 -5.35 -24.83 4.82
CA GLY A 223 -6.19 -25.56 3.89
C GLY A 223 -5.55 -26.88 3.52
N ASP A 224 -6.39 -27.85 3.17
CA ASP A 224 -5.94 -29.18 2.81
C ASP A 224 -4.80 -29.12 1.78
N ALA A 225 -3.69 -29.80 2.08
CA ALA A 225 -2.55 -29.87 1.17
C ALA A 225 -2.91 -30.61 -0.13
N ASP A 226 -3.97 -31.40 -0.11
CA ASP A 226 -4.56 -32.09 -1.26
C ASP A 226 -5.53 -31.20 -2.06
N ARG A 227 -5.77 -29.97 -1.62
CA ARG A 227 -6.54 -29.01 -2.41
C ARG A 227 -5.79 -28.68 -3.69
N ALA A 228 -6.49 -28.84 -4.81
CA ALA A 228 -6.00 -28.42 -6.12
C ALA A 228 -5.72 -26.90 -6.14
N LEU A 229 -4.52 -26.55 -6.59
CA LEU A 229 -4.13 -25.20 -6.95
C LEU A 229 -4.77 -24.82 -8.29
N LYS A 230 -4.88 -23.51 -8.53
CA LYS A 230 -5.36 -23.05 -9.85
C LYS A 230 -4.27 -23.28 -10.88
N ALA A 231 -4.61 -23.82 -12.04
CA ALA A 231 -3.66 -23.86 -13.14
C ALA A 231 -3.15 -22.45 -13.49
N GLY A 232 -1.85 -22.36 -13.74
CA GLY A 232 -1.15 -21.10 -13.95
C GLY A 232 -0.79 -20.36 -12.65
N GLN A 233 -1.19 -20.83 -11.47
CA GLN A 233 -0.83 -20.19 -10.20
C GLN A 233 0.66 -20.38 -9.92
N ASP A 234 1.39 -19.28 -9.80
CA ASP A 234 2.79 -19.33 -9.40
C ASP A 234 2.92 -19.69 -7.92
N VAL A 235 3.91 -20.49 -7.59
CA VAL A 235 4.25 -20.93 -6.23
C VAL A 235 5.75 -20.74 -6.04
N CYS A 236 6.15 -20.07 -4.97
CA CYS A 236 7.56 -20.00 -4.61
C CYS A 236 8.01 -21.33 -4.01
N THR A 237 9.04 -21.93 -4.58
CA THR A 237 9.53 -23.26 -4.21
C THR A 237 11.03 -23.25 -3.95
N GLN A 238 11.48 -24.13 -3.07
CA GLN A 238 12.90 -24.38 -2.78
C GLN A 238 13.11 -25.90 -2.82
N PRO A 239 13.49 -26.46 -3.98
CA PRO A 239 13.73 -27.90 -4.11
C PRO A 239 14.84 -28.36 -3.15
N ASP A 240 14.64 -29.48 -2.48
CA ASP A 240 15.68 -30.10 -1.65
C ASP A 240 16.57 -30.98 -2.53
N THR A 241 17.73 -30.46 -2.93
CA THR A 241 18.65 -31.17 -3.85
C THR A 241 19.47 -32.27 -3.17
N CYS A 242 19.33 -32.47 -1.85
CA CYS A 242 20.17 -33.38 -1.06
C CYS A 242 19.41 -34.58 -0.46
N THR A 243 18.11 -34.73 -0.72
CA THR A 243 17.32 -35.90 -0.28
C THR A 243 16.91 -36.76 -1.47
N SER A 244 17.87 -37.52 -1.99
CA SER A 244 17.65 -38.58 -2.98
C SER A 244 18.12 -39.92 -2.45
#